data_AF-A0A959NWD4-F1
#
_entry.id   AF-A0A959NWD4-F1
#
_cell.length_a   1.000
_cell.length_b   1.000
_cell.length_c   1.000
_cell.angle_alpha   90.00
_cell.angle_beta   90.00
_cell.angle_gamma   90.00
#
_symmetry.space_group_name_H-M   'P 1'
#
loop_
_entity.id
_entity.type
_entity.pdbx_description
1 polymer ?
#
loop_
_entity_poly.entity_id
_entity_poly.type
_entity_poly.pdbx_seq_one_letter_code
_entity_poly.pdbx_strand_id
1 'polypeptide(L)'
;MKNIILVLFIVSFFAHCANKEKNNENNIQTKVQKVISKNNVEDAVIFQRVQEPKENAFSLLIPKGWKLEGGIFRVDPLTQGGPSQSIAAKLDFSVKKDNEGSVMIRWLPDVLFFDARYSPAGQMGLFPEGSNYQGMTVMNIPSAKDFIRKVIFNYTHPSILNYNVIESQVLNNVAQNYTVRVKQLVPYSTMSYDAALVKITYSENNKKYEEWIFSIIENWGQLGAGMWGNKETFLIRAQKGEIKKWE
;
A
#
# COMPACT_ATOMS: atom_id res chain seq x y z
N MET A 1 -1.98 6.24 -27.59
CA MET A 1 -1.72 6.27 -26.13
C MET A 1 -2.46 5.13 -25.44
N LYS A 2 -1.81 3.98 -25.29
CA LYS A 2 -2.24 2.88 -24.42
C LYS A 2 -1.00 2.52 -23.60
N ASN A 3 -0.86 3.17 -22.45
CA ASN A 3 0.30 3.05 -21.57
C ASN A 3 0.09 1.89 -20.59
N ILE A 4 1.20 1.23 -20.25
CA ILE A 4 1.32 0.08 -19.33
C ILE A 4 2.37 0.52 -18.30
N ILE A 5 2.00 1.35 -17.32
CA ILE A 5 3.02 1.93 -16.40
C ILE A 5 2.76 1.61 -14.93
N LEU A 6 1.52 1.35 -14.48
CA LEU A 6 1.27 1.00 -13.08
C LEU A 6 1.23 -0.51 -12.83
N VAL A 7 0.67 -1.29 -13.76
CA VAL A 7 0.43 -2.72 -13.52
C VAL A 7 1.73 -3.50 -13.25
N LEU A 8 2.87 -3.10 -13.82
CA LEU A 8 4.13 -3.80 -13.58
C LEU A 8 4.71 -3.60 -12.17
N PHE A 9 4.39 -2.51 -11.47
CA PHE A 9 4.95 -2.27 -10.13
C PHE A 9 4.23 -3.02 -9.01
N ILE A 10 2.94 -3.29 -9.17
CA ILE A 10 2.13 -3.96 -8.14
C ILE A 10 2.40 -5.48 -8.12
N VAL A 11 2.73 -6.09 -9.27
CA VAL A 11 2.92 -7.55 -9.37
C VAL A 11 4.35 -7.98 -9.00
N SER A 12 5.37 -7.18 -9.27
CA SER A 12 6.76 -7.58 -9.05
C SER A 12 7.25 -7.54 -7.60
N PHE A 13 6.51 -6.91 -6.68
CA PHE A 13 6.91 -6.87 -5.25
C PHE A 13 6.54 -8.14 -4.46
N PHE A 14 5.71 -9.05 -5.00
CA PHE A 14 5.24 -10.23 -4.26
C PHE A 14 5.32 -11.57 -5.02
N ALA A 15 6.07 -11.65 -6.11
CA ALA A 15 6.34 -12.91 -6.80
C ALA A 15 7.86 -13.10 -7.02
N HIS A 16 8.58 -13.42 -5.95
CA HIS A 16 9.91 -14.01 -6.06
C HIS A 16 10.02 -15.26 -5.20
N CYS A 17 9.44 -16.36 -5.70
CA CYS A 17 9.96 -17.71 -5.54
C CYS A 17 9.20 -18.69 -6.44
N ALA A 18 9.95 -19.59 -7.09
CA ALA A 18 9.55 -20.69 -7.98
C ALA A 18 9.16 -20.26 -9.42
N ASN A 19 9.66 -20.87 -10.50
CA ASN A 19 10.61 -21.97 -10.69
C ASN A 19 11.27 -21.83 -12.07
N LYS A 20 12.42 -22.47 -12.18
CA LYS A 20 13.35 -22.54 -13.32
C LYS A 20 12.77 -23.46 -14.40
N GLU A 21 12.79 -23.05 -15.67
CA GLU A 21 12.93 -24.01 -16.76
C GLU A 21 13.67 -23.41 -17.96
N LYS A 22 14.48 -24.28 -18.58
CA LYS A 22 15.61 -24.02 -19.47
C LYS A 22 15.18 -24.09 -20.95
N ASN A 23 15.99 -23.40 -21.77
CA ASN A 23 16.34 -23.70 -23.17
C ASN A 23 15.28 -23.49 -24.27
N ASN A 24 15.55 -22.50 -25.13
CA ASN A 24 15.92 -22.77 -26.53
C ASN A 24 16.36 -21.47 -27.22
N GLU A 25 17.65 -21.17 -27.12
CA GLU A 25 18.34 -20.29 -28.06
C GLU A 25 18.57 -21.08 -29.34
N ASN A 26 17.92 -20.68 -30.44
CA ASN A 26 18.43 -20.70 -31.81
C ASN A 26 17.30 -20.30 -32.77
N ASN A 27 17.61 -19.47 -33.77
CA ASN A 27 16.74 -18.98 -34.86
C ASN A 27 15.91 -17.69 -34.68
N ILE A 28 16.44 -16.64 -34.06
CA ILE A 28 15.92 -15.27 -34.27
C ILE A 28 17.05 -14.25 -34.45
N GLN A 29 17.92 -14.44 -35.44
CA GLN A 29 18.87 -13.38 -35.84
C GLN A 29 18.68 -12.87 -37.27
N THR A 30 17.83 -13.49 -38.09
CA THR A 30 17.62 -13.06 -39.49
C THR A 30 16.28 -12.38 -39.77
N LYS A 31 15.43 -12.20 -38.75
CA LYS A 31 14.13 -11.49 -38.86
C LYS A 31 14.11 -10.10 -38.22
N VAL A 32 15.19 -9.70 -37.55
CA VAL A 32 15.27 -8.46 -36.74
C VAL A 32 15.58 -7.22 -37.60
N GLN A 33 16.21 -7.36 -38.77
CA GLN A 33 16.67 -6.19 -39.54
C GLN A 33 15.67 -5.62 -40.56
N LYS A 34 14.49 -6.22 -40.77
CA LYS A 34 13.52 -5.74 -41.78
C LYS A 34 12.18 -5.23 -41.22
N VAL A 35 12.07 -5.08 -39.89
CA VAL A 35 10.89 -4.50 -39.20
C VAL A 35 11.21 -3.15 -38.55
N ILE A 36 12.43 -2.62 -38.71
CA ILE A 36 12.88 -1.37 -38.06
C ILE A 36 12.49 -0.11 -38.86
N SER A 37 11.85 -0.22 -40.02
CA SER A 37 11.42 0.95 -40.82
C SER A 37 9.90 1.11 -40.89
N LYS A 38 9.30 1.39 -39.73
CA LYS A 38 8.01 2.08 -39.51
C LYS A 38 7.41 1.59 -38.21
N ASN A 39 7.92 2.08 -37.10
CA ASN A 39 7.13 2.34 -35.91
C ASN A 39 7.71 3.60 -35.30
N ASN A 40 6.86 4.60 -35.08
CA ASN A 40 7.23 5.83 -34.42
C ASN A 40 8.02 5.51 -33.15
N VAL A 41 9.20 6.10 -32.99
CA VAL A 41 9.87 6.20 -31.68
C VAL A 41 9.06 7.20 -30.86
N GLU A 42 7.85 6.80 -30.47
CA GLU A 42 7.02 7.51 -29.50
C GLU A 42 7.63 7.26 -28.12
N ASP A 43 8.23 8.33 -27.56
CA ASP A 43 8.62 8.58 -26.17
C ASP A 43 8.92 7.35 -25.29
N ALA A 44 10.13 6.81 -25.42
CA ALA A 44 10.64 5.83 -24.46
C ALA A 44 10.74 6.46 -23.05
N VAL A 45 10.04 5.90 -22.06
CA VAL A 45 10.18 6.30 -20.66
C VAL A 45 11.50 5.74 -20.12
N ILE A 46 12.43 6.63 -19.77
CA ILE A 46 13.72 6.26 -19.18
C ILE A 46 13.56 6.13 -17.67
N PHE A 47 14.04 5.02 -17.12
CA PHE A 47 14.06 4.78 -15.68
C PHE A 47 15.47 4.95 -15.12
N GLN A 48 15.55 5.36 -13.86
CA GLN A 48 16.77 5.43 -13.07
C GLN A 48 16.61 4.63 -11.78
N ARG A 49 17.68 3.95 -11.36
CA ARG A 49 17.70 3.27 -10.07
C ARG A 49 17.94 4.28 -8.97
N VAL A 50 17.09 4.28 -7.95
CA VAL A 50 17.21 5.14 -6.77
C VAL A 50 17.12 4.25 -5.53
N GLN A 51 17.99 4.51 -4.55
CA GLN A 51 17.99 3.82 -3.27
C GLN A 51 16.93 4.40 -2.33
N GLU A 52 16.37 3.57 -1.46
CA GLU A 52 15.60 4.04 -0.32
C GLU A 52 16.46 5.00 0.52
N PRO A 53 15.99 6.23 0.80
CA PRO A 53 16.87 7.34 1.17
C PRO A 53 17.28 7.36 2.64
N LYS A 54 16.62 6.61 3.54
CA LYS A 54 16.93 6.64 4.97
C LYS A 54 17.92 5.55 5.38
N GLU A 55 17.75 4.34 4.87
CA GLU A 55 18.52 3.16 5.29
C GLU A 55 19.19 2.41 4.13
N ASN A 56 18.92 2.78 2.87
CA ASN A 56 19.41 2.08 1.67
C ASN A 56 19.05 0.58 1.66
N ALA A 57 17.92 0.22 2.26
CA ALA A 57 17.53 -1.18 2.44
C ALA A 57 17.06 -1.86 1.13
N PHE A 58 16.60 -1.07 0.17
CA PHE A 58 16.20 -1.52 -1.15
C PHE A 58 16.40 -0.43 -2.19
N SER A 59 16.31 -0.80 -3.48
CA SER A 59 16.36 0.13 -4.60
C SER A 59 15.16 -0.06 -5.53
N LEU A 60 14.70 1.03 -6.13
CA LEU A 60 13.60 1.04 -7.10
C LEU A 60 14.07 1.65 -8.41
N LEU A 61 13.52 1.16 -9.53
CA LEU A 61 13.56 1.90 -10.79
C LEU A 61 12.41 2.90 -10.78
N ILE A 62 12.69 4.19 -10.94
CA ILE A 62 11.66 5.23 -11.06
C ILE A 62 11.88 6.03 -12.34
N PRO A 63 10.84 6.64 -12.95
CA PRO A 63 11.04 7.44 -14.15
C PRO A 63 12.03 8.57 -13.90
N LYS A 64 12.89 8.85 -14.88
CA LYS A 64 13.89 9.92 -14.77
C LYS A 64 13.21 11.25 -14.47
N GLY A 65 13.72 11.97 -13.48
CA GLY A 65 13.17 13.25 -13.01
C GLY A 65 12.11 13.13 -11.91
N TRP A 66 11.59 11.92 -11.64
CA TRP A 66 10.71 11.68 -10.50
C TRP A 66 11.53 11.62 -9.20
N LYS A 67 10.83 11.84 -8.09
CA LYS A 67 11.40 11.92 -6.75
C LYS A 67 10.91 10.78 -5.90
N LEU A 68 11.80 10.29 -5.04
CA LEU A 68 11.47 9.38 -3.96
C LEU A 68 11.55 10.18 -2.65
N GLU A 69 10.49 10.15 -1.87
CA GLU A 69 10.40 10.80 -0.55
C GLU A 69 9.91 9.82 0.51
N GLY A 70 10.27 10.06 1.77
CA GLY A 70 9.96 9.15 2.88
C GLY A 70 11.03 8.08 3.04
N GLY A 71 10.66 6.87 3.44
CA GLY A 71 11.59 5.76 3.62
C GLY A 71 11.25 4.86 4.80
N ILE A 72 12.20 4.01 5.16
CA ILE A 72 12.10 3.17 6.36
C ILE A 72 12.26 4.03 7.61
N PHE A 73 11.49 3.74 8.65
CA PHE A 73 11.67 4.32 9.97
C PHE A 73 11.40 3.29 11.06
N ARG A 74 11.93 3.55 12.26
CA ARG A 74 11.72 2.72 13.45
C ARG A 74 11.03 3.54 14.51
N VAL A 75 10.10 2.91 15.22
CA VAL A 75 9.36 3.54 16.31
C VAL A 75 10.10 3.26 17.61
N ASP A 76 10.38 4.30 18.39
CA ASP A 76 10.92 4.17 19.74
C ASP A 76 9.79 3.76 20.71
N PRO A 77 9.87 2.58 21.34
CA PRO A 77 8.81 2.11 22.24
C PRO A 77 8.65 3.01 23.48
N LEU A 78 9.71 3.72 23.90
CA LEU A 78 9.69 4.60 25.07
C LEU A 78 8.90 5.88 24.82
N THR A 79 8.85 6.35 23.57
CA THR A 79 8.11 7.57 23.20
C THR A 79 6.70 7.25 22.69
N GLN A 80 6.44 6.04 22.20
CA GLN A 80 5.15 5.64 21.63
C GLN A 80 4.15 5.11 22.67
N GLY A 81 4.57 4.96 23.93
CA GLY A 81 3.72 4.40 24.99
C GLY A 81 3.64 2.87 24.95
N GLY A 82 4.61 2.20 24.33
CA GLY A 82 4.75 0.75 24.38
C GLY A 82 5.35 0.12 23.12
N PRO A 83 5.62 -1.20 23.16
CA PRO A 83 6.50 -1.88 22.21
C PRO A 83 5.83 -2.33 20.90
N SER A 84 4.50 -2.36 20.81
CA SER A 84 3.82 -3.05 19.70
C SER A 84 4.16 -2.46 18.33
N GLN A 85 4.36 -1.13 18.23
CA GLN A 85 4.77 -0.51 16.97
C GLN A 85 6.26 -0.65 16.65
N SER A 86 7.06 -1.18 17.57
CA SER A 86 8.53 -1.29 17.43
C SER A 86 9.00 -2.70 17.07
N ILE A 87 8.07 -3.65 16.87
CA ILE A 87 8.39 -5.06 16.56
C ILE A 87 9.09 -5.19 15.19
N ALA A 88 8.70 -4.37 14.22
CA ALA A 88 9.27 -4.36 12.88
C ALA A 88 9.46 -2.92 12.39
N ALA A 89 10.43 -2.73 11.49
CA ALA A 89 10.61 -1.46 10.81
C ALA A 89 9.35 -1.09 10.02
N LYS A 90 9.03 0.20 9.99
CA LYS A 90 7.88 0.76 9.29
C LYS A 90 8.34 1.40 7.99
N LEU A 91 7.43 1.46 7.02
CA LEU A 91 7.72 2.00 5.71
C LEU A 91 6.66 3.04 5.34
N ASP A 92 7.07 4.29 5.16
CA ASP A 92 6.20 5.34 4.60
C ASP A 92 7.01 6.06 3.52
N PHE A 93 6.75 5.76 2.26
CA PHE A 93 7.47 6.37 1.16
C PHE A 93 6.60 6.57 -0.06
N SER A 94 7.02 7.49 -0.91
CA SER A 94 6.31 7.85 -2.14
C SER A 94 7.25 8.03 -3.31
N VAL A 95 6.73 7.76 -4.49
CA VAL A 95 7.36 8.07 -5.77
C VAL A 95 6.48 9.09 -6.47
N LYS A 96 7.01 10.29 -6.69
CA LYS A 96 6.26 11.47 -7.15
C LYS A 96 6.86 12.05 -8.42
N LYS A 97 6.01 12.50 -9.34
CA LYS A 97 6.44 13.21 -10.55
C LYS A 97 7.08 14.57 -10.25
N ASP A 98 6.58 15.27 -9.24
CA ASP A 98 7.03 16.59 -8.81
C ASP A 98 6.82 16.76 -7.30
N ASN A 99 7.26 17.90 -6.74
CA ASN A 99 7.14 18.20 -5.30
C ASN A 99 5.70 18.19 -4.80
N GLU A 100 4.74 18.53 -5.67
CA GLU A 100 3.32 18.60 -5.33
C GLU A 100 2.65 17.21 -5.38
N GLY A 101 3.34 16.19 -5.90
CA GLY A 101 2.74 14.87 -6.11
C GLY A 101 1.61 14.90 -7.13
N SER A 102 1.75 15.67 -8.22
CA SER A 102 0.72 15.79 -9.27
C SER A 102 0.33 14.43 -9.87
N VAL A 103 1.29 13.51 -9.88
CA VAL A 103 1.12 12.07 -10.05
C VAL A 103 2.02 11.40 -9.02
N MET A 104 1.48 10.47 -8.23
CA MET A 104 2.26 9.74 -7.25
C MET A 104 1.68 8.38 -6.89
N ILE A 105 2.56 7.51 -6.39
CA ILE A 105 2.21 6.35 -5.57
C ILE A 105 2.86 6.52 -4.20
N ARG A 106 2.15 6.15 -3.13
CA ARG A 106 2.66 6.17 -1.76
C ARG A 106 2.28 4.90 -1.03
N TRP A 107 3.26 4.25 -0.42
CA TRP A 107 3.06 3.15 0.52
C TRP A 107 3.03 3.73 1.93
N LEU A 108 2.08 3.27 2.72
CA LEU A 108 1.84 3.71 4.08
C LEU A 108 2.32 2.64 5.07
N PRO A 109 2.65 3.03 6.31
CA PRO A 109 3.15 2.09 7.29
C PRO A 109 2.05 1.11 7.72
N ASP A 110 2.45 -0.14 7.95
CA ASP A 110 1.60 -1.10 8.65
C ASP A 110 1.57 -0.74 10.13
N VAL A 111 0.39 -0.44 10.66
CA VAL A 111 0.18 0.01 12.04
C VAL A 111 -0.71 -1.00 12.76
N LEU A 112 -0.33 -1.34 13.99
CA LEU A 112 -1.13 -2.20 14.86
C LEU A 112 -2.12 -1.38 15.69
N PHE A 113 -3.29 -1.94 15.92
CA PHE A 113 -4.38 -1.39 16.70
C PHE A 113 -4.87 -2.46 17.68
N PHE A 114 -5.64 -2.01 18.67
CA PHE A 114 -6.21 -2.89 19.68
C PHE A 114 -7.73 -2.79 19.70
N ASP A 115 -8.40 -3.90 19.40
CA ASP A 115 -9.84 -4.06 19.59
C ASP A 115 -10.11 -4.58 21.02
N ALA A 116 -10.49 -3.67 21.90
CA ALA A 116 -10.67 -3.96 23.31
C ALA A 116 -11.91 -4.80 23.61
N ARG A 117 -12.89 -4.91 22.69
CA ARG A 117 -14.25 -5.45 22.95
C ARG A 117 -14.26 -6.86 23.51
N TYR A 118 -13.27 -7.66 23.12
CA TYR A 118 -13.16 -9.08 23.51
C TYR A 118 -12.05 -9.34 24.53
N SER A 119 -11.35 -8.31 25.00
CA SER A 119 -10.33 -8.44 26.03
C SER A 119 -10.96 -8.31 27.43
N PRO A 120 -10.51 -9.07 28.45
CA PRO A 120 -11.01 -8.92 29.81
C PRO A 120 -10.90 -7.49 30.35
N ALA A 121 -9.77 -6.82 30.09
CA ALA A 121 -9.55 -5.45 30.52
C ALA A 121 -10.44 -4.43 29.77
N GLY A 122 -10.71 -4.66 28.48
CA GLY A 122 -11.66 -3.86 27.72
C GLY A 122 -13.11 -4.03 28.19
N GLN A 123 -13.51 -5.25 28.58
CA GLN A 123 -14.83 -5.51 29.18
C GLN A 123 -15.01 -4.82 30.54
N MET A 124 -13.91 -4.58 31.27
CA MET A 124 -13.89 -3.76 32.49
C MET A 124 -13.88 -2.24 32.21
N GLY A 125 -13.88 -1.82 30.95
CA GLY A 125 -13.89 -0.40 30.55
C GLY A 125 -12.53 0.31 30.70
N LEU A 126 -11.43 -0.42 30.86
CA LEU A 126 -10.10 0.17 31.13
C LEU A 126 -9.43 0.78 29.89
N PHE A 127 -9.92 0.45 28.69
CA PHE A 127 -9.35 0.87 27.41
C PHE A 127 -10.41 1.48 26.51
N PRO A 128 -10.75 2.78 26.68
CA PRO A 128 -11.70 3.46 25.81
C PRO A 128 -11.12 3.68 24.40
N GLU A 129 -12.00 3.85 23.40
CA GLU A 129 -11.62 4.16 22.01
C GLU A 129 -10.70 5.39 21.96
N GLY A 130 -9.62 5.30 21.17
CA GLY A 130 -8.60 6.34 21.03
C GLY A 130 -7.53 6.36 22.13
N SER A 131 -7.66 5.56 23.19
CA SER A 131 -6.60 5.40 24.19
C SER A 131 -5.42 4.58 23.65
N ASN A 132 -4.41 4.36 24.49
CA ASN A 132 -3.20 3.61 24.14
C ASN A 132 -3.16 2.29 24.92
N TYR A 133 -2.86 1.19 24.20
CA TYR A 133 -2.54 -0.11 24.78
C TYR A 133 -1.23 -0.63 24.18
N GLN A 134 -0.15 -0.61 24.97
CA GLN A 134 1.18 -1.10 24.55
C GLN A 134 1.69 -0.42 23.25
N GLY A 135 1.39 0.87 23.07
CA GLY A 135 1.75 1.62 21.86
C GLY A 135 0.76 1.49 20.70
N MET A 136 -0.28 0.66 20.82
CA MET A 136 -1.37 0.57 19.85
C MET A 136 -2.49 1.53 20.21
N THR A 137 -3.04 2.21 19.21
CA THR A 137 -4.29 2.95 19.39
C THR A 137 -5.43 1.96 19.60
N VAL A 138 -6.21 2.16 20.66
CA VAL A 138 -7.41 1.38 20.91
C VAL A 138 -8.46 1.78 19.89
N MET A 139 -8.81 0.86 19.00
CA MET A 139 -9.75 1.08 17.92
C MET A 139 -10.49 -0.22 17.62
N ASN A 140 -11.82 -0.16 17.56
CA ASN A 140 -12.61 -1.30 17.10
C ASN A 140 -12.29 -1.61 15.64
N ILE A 141 -12.11 -2.89 15.31
CA ILE A 141 -11.76 -3.28 13.94
C ILE A 141 -12.84 -2.81 12.94
N PRO A 142 -12.52 -1.92 11.99
CA PRO A 142 -13.44 -1.47 10.95
C PRO A 142 -13.42 -2.42 9.74
N SER A 143 -14.35 -2.21 8.80
CA SER A 143 -14.14 -2.73 7.44
C SER A 143 -12.95 -2.03 6.79
N ALA A 144 -12.27 -2.69 5.85
CA ALA A 144 -11.16 -2.10 5.10
C ALA A 144 -11.58 -0.80 4.39
N LYS A 145 -12.81 -0.77 3.85
CA LYS A 145 -13.41 0.43 3.27
C LYS A 145 -13.53 1.58 4.27
N ASP A 146 -14.02 1.30 5.48
CA ASP A 146 -14.19 2.35 6.49
C ASP A 146 -12.86 2.79 7.09
N PHE A 147 -11.89 1.87 7.22
CA PHE A 147 -10.52 2.21 7.60
C PHE A 147 -9.91 3.20 6.61
N ILE A 148 -10.02 2.91 5.31
CA ILE A 148 -9.52 3.80 4.25
C ILE A 148 -10.14 5.20 4.39
N ARG A 149 -11.46 5.27 4.57
CA ARG A 149 -12.21 6.53 4.58
C ARG A 149 -12.02 7.36 5.84
N LYS A 150 -11.88 6.72 7.00
CA LYS A 150 -11.88 7.38 8.31
C LYS A 150 -10.48 7.57 8.89
N VAL A 151 -9.56 6.66 8.57
CA VAL A 151 -8.21 6.64 9.13
C VAL A 151 -7.20 7.05 8.08
N ILE A 152 -7.11 6.30 6.97
CA ILE A 152 -6.06 6.53 5.97
C ILE A 152 -6.20 7.89 5.30
N PHE A 153 -7.40 8.27 4.87
CA PHE A 153 -7.59 9.55 4.20
C PHE A 153 -7.19 10.73 5.11
N ASN A 154 -7.59 10.70 6.39
CA ASN A 154 -7.23 11.74 7.35
C ASN A 154 -5.72 11.74 7.67
N TYR A 155 -5.09 10.57 7.72
CA TYR A 155 -3.63 10.46 7.89
C TYR A 155 -2.87 11.08 6.72
N THR A 156 -3.31 10.83 5.48
CA THR A 156 -2.59 11.33 4.30
C THR A 156 -2.97 12.75 3.91
N HIS A 157 -4.12 13.25 4.37
CA HIS A 157 -4.69 14.55 4.01
C HIS A 157 -5.28 15.30 5.22
N PRO A 158 -4.49 15.59 6.26
CA PRO A 158 -5.02 16.15 7.52
C PRO A 158 -5.71 17.52 7.36
N SER A 159 -5.41 18.25 6.28
CA SER A 159 -6.01 19.57 6.00
C SER A 159 -7.24 19.51 5.09
N ILE A 160 -7.61 18.35 4.55
CA ILE A 160 -8.72 18.20 3.61
C ILE A 160 -9.97 17.75 4.36
N LEU A 161 -10.94 18.65 4.49
CA LEU A 161 -12.19 18.39 5.22
C LEU A 161 -13.24 17.63 4.38
N ASN A 162 -13.18 17.75 3.06
CA ASN A 162 -14.21 17.23 2.16
C ASN A 162 -13.60 16.46 0.98
N TYR A 163 -14.14 15.27 0.74
CA TYR A 163 -13.85 14.44 -0.42
C TYR A 163 -15.12 13.70 -0.86
N ASN A 164 -15.14 13.24 -2.10
CA ASN A 164 -16.23 12.44 -2.65
C ASN A 164 -15.72 11.04 -2.96
N VAL A 165 -16.42 10.02 -2.48
CA VAL A 165 -16.18 8.64 -2.90
C VAL A 165 -16.86 8.43 -4.26
N ILE A 166 -16.07 8.10 -5.28
CA ILE A 166 -16.56 7.81 -6.62
C ILE A 166 -16.93 6.33 -6.74
N GLU A 167 -16.10 5.47 -6.15
CA GLU A 167 -16.25 4.02 -6.24
C GLU A 167 -15.67 3.37 -4.99
N SER A 168 -16.27 2.27 -4.56
CA SER A 168 -15.70 1.42 -3.52
C SER A 168 -15.95 -0.04 -3.87
N GLN A 169 -14.87 -0.82 -3.84
CA GLN A 169 -14.88 -2.24 -4.13
C GLN A 169 -14.37 -3.02 -2.93
N VAL A 170 -15.12 -4.03 -2.51
CA VAL A 170 -14.65 -5.05 -1.57
C VAL A 170 -13.90 -6.11 -2.38
N LEU A 171 -12.70 -6.48 -1.94
CA LEU A 171 -11.79 -7.36 -2.67
C LEU A 171 -11.73 -8.73 -2.00
N ASN A 172 -12.85 -9.44 -2.00
CA ASN A 172 -12.98 -10.75 -1.36
C ASN A 172 -11.91 -11.76 -1.81
N ASN A 173 -11.58 -11.80 -3.10
CA ASN A 173 -10.55 -12.71 -3.62
C ASN A 173 -9.16 -12.41 -3.04
N VAL A 174 -8.84 -11.12 -2.83
CA VAL A 174 -7.58 -10.72 -2.18
C VAL A 174 -7.58 -11.18 -0.74
N ALA A 175 -8.63 -10.88 0.04
CA ALA A 175 -8.74 -11.31 1.43
C ALA A 175 -8.68 -12.85 1.60
N GLN A 176 -9.33 -13.59 0.70
CA GLN A 176 -9.29 -15.06 0.68
C GLN A 176 -7.89 -15.59 0.37
N ASN A 177 -7.15 -14.97 -0.55
CA ASN A 177 -5.78 -15.38 -0.85
C ASN A 177 -4.85 -15.25 0.36
N TYR A 178 -4.98 -14.19 1.16
CA TYR A 178 -4.22 -14.06 2.43
C TYR A 178 -4.64 -15.13 3.44
N THR A 179 -5.95 -15.37 3.57
CA THR A 179 -6.49 -16.41 4.45
C THR A 179 -5.91 -17.78 4.10
N VAL A 180 -5.88 -18.14 2.81
CA VAL A 180 -5.32 -19.40 2.32
C VAL A 180 -3.81 -19.49 2.60
N ARG A 181 -3.05 -18.45 2.27
CA ARG A 181 -1.58 -18.42 2.48
C ARG A 181 -1.20 -18.56 3.95
N VAL A 182 -1.90 -17.86 4.84
CA VAL A 182 -1.62 -17.96 6.27
C VAL A 182 -1.99 -19.33 6.81
N LYS A 183 -3.11 -19.93 6.38
CA LYS A 183 -3.46 -21.30 6.76
C LYS A 183 -2.49 -22.37 6.24
N GLN A 184 -1.78 -22.10 5.13
CA GLN A 184 -0.73 -23.01 4.65
C GLN A 184 0.48 -23.03 5.60
N LEU A 185 0.80 -21.91 6.24
CA LEU A 185 1.93 -21.79 7.18
C LEU A 185 1.51 -22.12 8.62
N VAL A 186 0.29 -21.73 9.00
CA VAL A 186 -0.29 -21.88 10.34
C VAL A 186 -1.71 -22.42 10.21
N PRO A 187 -1.90 -23.75 10.06
CA PRO A 187 -3.20 -24.36 9.74
C PRO A 187 -4.33 -24.04 10.74
N TYR A 188 -3.98 -23.87 12.01
CA TYR A 188 -4.93 -23.57 13.09
C TYR A 188 -5.10 -22.05 13.33
N SER A 189 -4.60 -21.20 12.44
CA SER A 189 -4.75 -19.76 12.56
C SER A 189 -6.21 -19.34 12.53
N THR A 190 -6.58 -18.46 13.48
CA THR A 190 -7.89 -17.80 13.54
C THR A 190 -7.86 -16.41 12.89
N MET A 191 -6.75 -16.07 12.20
CA MET A 191 -6.62 -14.80 11.49
C MET A 191 -7.68 -14.68 10.40
N SER A 192 -8.24 -13.47 10.28
CA SER A 192 -9.19 -13.13 9.22
C SER A 192 -8.77 -11.86 8.51
N TYR A 193 -9.13 -11.74 7.24
CA TYR A 193 -8.73 -10.63 6.38
C TYR A 193 -9.95 -9.94 5.77
N ASP A 194 -9.88 -8.62 5.65
CA ASP A 194 -10.77 -7.81 4.81
C ASP A 194 -9.91 -6.95 3.89
N ALA A 195 -10.37 -6.67 2.68
CA ALA A 195 -9.61 -5.89 1.70
C ALA A 195 -10.54 -5.01 0.87
N ALA A 196 -10.12 -3.78 0.59
CA ALA A 196 -10.91 -2.86 -0.21
C ALA A 196 -10.04 -1.94 -1.07
N LEU A 197 -10.64 -1.49 -2.17
CA LEU A 197 -10.17 -0.37 -3.00
C LEU A 197 -11.23 0.72 -2.96
N VAL A 198 -10.83 1.94 -2.59
CA VAL A 198 -11.72 3.11 -2.58
C VAL A 198 -11.14 4.17 -3.51
N LYS A 199 -11.95 4.63 -4.47
CA LYS A 199 -11.61 5.72 -5.37
C LYS A 199 -12.30 6.98 -4.90
N ILE A 200 -11.53 8.05 -4.73
CA ILE A 200 -11.99 9.31 -4.19
C ILE A 200 -11.57 10.49 -5.06
N THR A 201 -12.30 11.59 -4.95
CA THR A 201 -11.87 12.89 -5.46
C THR A 201 -11.94 13.95 -4.37
N TYR A 202 -10.99 14.86 -4.40
CA TYR A 202 -10.93 16.01 -3.50
C TYR A 202 -10.23 17.18 -4.18
N SER A 203 -10.25 18.34 -3.53
CA SER A 203 -9.48 19.51 -3.97
C SER A 203 -8.38 19.80 -2.96
N GLU A 204 -7.18 20.02 -3.46
CA GLU A 204 -6.00 20.39 -2.68
C GLU A 204 -5.25 21.46 -3.48
N ASN A 205 -4.90 22.59 -2.85
CA ASN A 205 -4.18 23.70 -3.49
C ASN A 205 -4.80 24.15 -4.84
N ASN A 206 -6.13 24.32 -4.88
CA ASN A 206 -6.91 24.68 -6.07
C ASN A 206 -6.86 23.67 -7.25
N LYS A 207 -6.30 22.48 -7.04
CA LYS A 207 -6.28 21.39 -8.02
C LYS A 207 -7.23 20.28 -7.59
N LYS A 208 -7.88 19.64 -8.57
CA LYS A 208 -8.75 18.48 -8.33
C LYS A 208 -7.97 17.20 -8.57
N TYR A 209 -7.94 16.34 -7.57
CA TYR A 209 -7.26 15.06 -7.62
C TYR A 209 -8.25 13.90 -7.64
N GLU A 210 -7.84 12.82 -8.28
CA GLU A 210 -8.41 11.49 -8.12
C GLU A 210 -7.37 10.62 -7.43
N GLU A 211 -7.78 9.89 -6.40
CA GLU A 211 -6.90 9.02 -5.63
C GLU A 211 -7.57 7.65 -5.41
N TRP A 212 -6.80 6.60 -5.62
CA TRP A 212 -7.20 5.21 -5.41
C TRP A 212 -6.43 4.69 -4.21
N ILE A 213 -7.13 4.29 -3.16
CA ILE A 213 -6.53 3.82 -1.91
C ILE A 213 -6.89 2.35 -1.73
N PHE A 214 -5.87 1.52 -1.55
CA PHE A 214 -6.00 0.10 -1.25
C PHE A 214 -5.51 -0.17 0.17
N SER A 215 -6.21 -1.05 0.88
CA SER A 215 -5.81 -1.54 2.19
C SER A 215 -6.31 -2.95 2.42
N ILE A 216 -5.51 -3.74 3.12
CA ILE A 216 -5.93 -4.98 3.76
C ILE A 216 -6.01 -4.70 5.27
N ILE A 217 -7.02 -5.28 5.91
CA ILE A 217 -7.13 -5.38 7.36
C ILE A 217 -6.82 -6.81 7.75
N GLU A 218 -5.89 -6.99 8.68
CA GLU A 218 -5.50 -8.27 9.25
C GLU A 218 -5.96 -8.31 10.71
N ASN A 219 -6.93 -9.16 11.00
CA ASN A 219 -7.40 -9.43 12.35
C ASN A 219 -6.68 -10.66 12.90
N TRP A 220 -6.03 -10.56 14.04
CA TRP A 220 -5.30 -11.69 14.64
C TRP A 220 -6.20 -12.61 15.48
N GLY A 221 -7.49 -12.27 15.57
CA GLY A 221 -8.48 -13.08 16.26
C GLY A 221 -8.17 -13.20 17.76
N GLN A 222 -8.63 -14.30 18.35
CA GLN A 222 -8.41 -14.57 19.78
C GLN A 222 -6.93 -14.79 20.11
N LEU A 223 -6.15 -15.39 19.19
CA LEU A 223 -4.72 -15.63 19.40
C LEU A 223 -3.91 -14.34 19.48
N GLY A 224 -4.36 -13.28 18.80
CA GLY A 224 -3.78 -11.95 18.91
C GLY A 224 -4.29 -11.13 20.08
N ALA A 225 -5.10 -11.70 20.99
CA ALA A 225 -5.66 -11.00 22.15
C ALA A 225 -6.37 -9.67 21.80
N GLY A 226 -6.99 -9.56 20.62
CA GLY A 226 -7.63 -8.32 20.14
C GLY A 226 -6.76 -7.44 19.25
N MET A 227 -5.54 -7.85 18.92
CA MET A 227 -4.69 -7.16 17.94
C MET A 227 -5.28 -7.26 16.53
N TRP A 228 -5.22 -6.14 15.82
CA TRP A 228 -5.43 -6.09 14.38
C TRP A 228 -4.54 -5.01 13.79
N GLY A 229 -4.37 -5.01 12.48
CA GLY A 229 -3.60 -3.96 11.81
C GLY A 229 -4.00 -3.80 10.36
N ASN A 230 -3.57 -2.70 9.76
CA ASN A 230 -3.53 -2.63 8.31
C ASN A 230 -2.31 -3.39 7.79
N LYS A 231 -2.46 -3.94 6.59
CA LYS A 231 -1.40 -4.62 5.86
C LYS A 231 -1.39 -4.08 4.44
N GLU A 232 -0.21 -3.80 3.90
CA GLU A 232 -0.01 -3.42 2.50
C GLU A 232 -0.92 -2.27 2.07
N THR A 233 -0.89 -1.18 2.81
CA THR A 233 -1.69 0.00 2.47
C THR A 233 -0.92 0.90 1.52
N PHE A 234 -1.53 1.22 0.38
CA PHE A 234 -0.95 2.17 -0.56
C PHE A 234 -2.03 3.00 -1.24
N LEU A 235 -1.61 4.12 -1.80
CA LEU A 235 -2.47 4.98 -2.61
C LEU A 235 -1.77 5.40 -3.89
N ILE A 236 -2.58 5.62 -4.92
CA ILE A 236 -2.17 6.18 -6.21
C ILE A 236 -2.97 7.45 -6.41
N ARG A 237 -2.32 8.54 -6.77
CA ARG A 237 -2.93 9.84 -7.00
C ARG A 237 -2.55 10.35 -8.38
N ALA A 238 -3.49 11.00 -9.06
CA ALA A 238 -3.24 11.87 -10.20
C ALA A 238 -4.24 13.03 -10.24
N GLN A 239 -4.00 14.03 -11.08
CA GLN A 239 -5.05 15.01 -11.38
C GLN A 239 -6.31 14.31 -11.92
N LYS A 240 -7.49 14.86 -11.60
CA LYS A 240 -8.77 14.24 -11.95
C LYS A 240 -8.86 13.95 -13.45
N GLY A 241 -9.18 12.70 -13.81
CA GLY A 241 -9.27 12.25 -15.20
C GLY A 241 -7.94 11.82 -15.83
N GLU A 242 -6.82 11.91 -15.10
CA GLU A 242 -5.51 11.49 -15.60
C GLU A 242 -5.06 10.13 -15.09
N ILE A 243 -5.64 9.60 -14.00
CA ILE A 243 -5.14 8.40 -13.33
C ILE A 243 -5.07 7.18 -14.26
N LYS A 244 -6.04 7.02 -15.17
CA LYS A 244 -6.07 5.94 -16.17
C LYS A 244 -4.95 6.02 -17.22
N LYS A 245 -4.30 7.18 -17.38
CA LYS A 245 -3.11 7.32 -18.24
C LYS A 245 -1.88 6.65 -17.62
N TRP A 246 -1.94 6.41 -16.32
CA TRP A 246 -0.84 5.91 -15.50
C TRP A 246 -1.02 4.45 -15.10
N GLU A 247 -2.24 3.90 -15.14
CA GLU A 247 -2.59 2.46 -15.03
C GLU A 247 -1.72 1.60 -15.97
#